data_AF-A0A2L2YMH8-F1
#
_entry.id   AF-A0A2L2YMH8-F1
#
_cell.length_a   1.000
_cell.length_b   1.000
_cell.length_c   1.000
_cell.angle_alpha   90.00
_cell.angle_beta   90.00
_cell.angle_gamma   90.00
#
_symmetry.space_group_name_H-M   'P 1'
#
loop_
_entity.id
_entity.type
_entity.pdbx_description
1 polymer ?
#
loop_
_entity_poly.entity_id
_entity_poly.type
_entity_poly.pdbx_seq_one_letter_code
_entity_poly.pdbx_strand_id
1 'polypeptide(L)'
;VITYHRNHQIIRAKYNELKGTGLIRPTEVRWNSMCDSLESYIKNWSTFMQVCEDNRDDIDTNIRSKVMNMAIKRNAEDMLLILKPLSVALDKMQKDNCSLSNVVNIWKNLKETLKDSNNNCCKIFFTK
;
A
#
# COMPACT_ATOMS: atom_id res chain seq x y z
N VAL A 1 6.64 8.63 4.53
CA VAL A 1 5.44 9.34 5.03
C VAL A 1 4.91 8.72 6.32
N ILE A 2 4.54 7.44 6.32
CA ILE A 2 3.93 6.75 7.49
C ILE A 2 4.85 6.77 8.73
N THR A 3 6.12 6.39 8.58
CA THR A 3 7.09 6.41 9.69
C THR A 3 7.30 7.82 10.27
N TYR A 4 7.29 8.85 9.41
CA TYR A 4 7.46 10.24 9.82
C TYR A 4 6.31 10.72 10.71
N HIS A 5 5.07 10.50 10.27
CA HIS A 5 3.86 10.87 11.01
C HIS A 5 3.71 10.11 12.33
N ARG A 6 4.25 8.88 12.41
CA ARG A 6 4.22 8.08 13.65
C ARG A 6 5.30 8.50 14.66
N ASN A 7 6.49 8.89 14.20
CA ASN A 7 7.62 9.21 15.08
C ASN A 7 7.59 10.67 15.56
N HIS A 8 7.01 11.59 14.80
CA HIS A 8 6.87 12.99 15.22
C HIS A 8 5.63 13.16 16.09
N GLN A 9 5.82 13.35 17.39
CA GLN A 9 4.73 13.40 18.38
C GLN A 9 3.71 14.50 18.09
N ILE A 10 4.17 15.68 17.65
CA ILE A 10 3.30 16.83 17.32
C ILE A 10 2.40 16.49 16.13
N ILE A 11 2.98 15.91 15.07
CA ILE A 11 2.27 15.50 13.86
C ILE A 11 1.30 14.35 14.16
N ARG A 12 1.71 13.40 15.02
CA ARG A 12 0.88 12.29 15.47
C ARG A 12 -0.33 12.76 16.26
N ALA A 13 -0.16 13.74 17.15
CA ALA A 13 -1.25 14.32 17.93
C ALA A 13 -2.32 14.95 17.01
N LYS A 14 -1.89 15.81 16.08
CA LYS A 14 -2.78 16.46 15.09
C LYS A 14 -3.46 15.45 14.15
N TYR A 15 -2.74 14.40 13.78
CA TYR A 15 -3.30 13.29 13.00
C TYR A 15 -4.40 12.52 13.77
N ASN A 16 -4.22 12.32 15.07
CA ASN A 16 -5.24 11.68 15.92
C ASN A 16 -6.45 12.59 16.15
N GLU A 17 -6.25 13.91 16.27
CA GLU A 17 -7.32 14.92 16.38
C GLU A 17 -8.24 14.88 15.15
N LEU A 18 -7.66 14.68 13.95
CA LEU A 18 -8.39 14.51 12.70
C LEU A 18 -8.99 13.10 12.50
N LYS A 19 -9.07 12.29 13.57
CA LYS A 19 -9.58 10.89 13.57
C LYS A 19 -8.85 9.96 12.59
N GLY A 20 -7.59 10.24 12.28
CA GLY A 20 -6.79 9.38 11.42
C GLY A 20 -6.71 7.95 11.97
N THR A 21 -7.06 6.95 11.15
CA THR A 21 -7.08 5.54 11.59
C THR A 21 -5.69 4.88 11.48
N GLY A 22 -5.41 3.95 12.40
CA GLY A 22 -4.13 3.28 12.64
C GLY A 22 -3.14 3.22 11.46
N LEU A 23 -2.01 3.89 11.64
CA LEU A 23 -0.88 3.85 10.72
C LEU A 23 -0.14 2.51 10.85
N ILE A 24 -0.39 1.62 9.89
CA ILE A 24 0.26 0.31 9.80
C ILE A 24 1.64 0.48 9.16
N ARG A 25 2.67 -0.11 9.77
CA ARG A 25 4.03 -0.09 9.22
C ARG A 25 4.18 -1.29 8.27
N PRO A 26 4.72 -1.09 7.05
CA PRO A 26 5.03 -2.21 6.19
C PRO A 26 6.11 -3.07 6.87
N THR A 27 5.93 -4.38 6.84
CA THR A 27 6.92 -5.34 7.32
C THR A 27 7.47 -6.07 6.11
N GLU A 28 8.79 -6.15 5.98
CA GLU A 28 9.46 -6.69 4.78
C GLU A 28 9.13 -8.17 4.52
N VAL A 29 8.87 -8.94 5.57
CA VAL A 29 8.65 -10.39 5.47
C VAL A 29 7.22 -10.80 5.09
N ARG A 30 6.24 -9.92 5.23
CA ARG A 30 4.83 -10.24 5.00
C ARG A 30 4.21 -9.27 4.00
N TRP A 31 3.90 -9.79 2.82
CA TRP A 31 3.29 -9.03 1.73
C TRP A 31 1.94 -8.43 2.13
N ASN A 32 1.17 -9.12 2.99
CA ASN A 32 -0.06 -8.60 3.58
C ASN A 32 0.17 -7.29 4.35
N SER A 33 1.21 -7.23 5.17
CA SER A 33 1.53 -6.01 5.94
C SER A 33 1.92 -4.83 5.05
N MET A 34 2.47 -5.10 3.86
CA MET A 34 2.73 -4.08 2.85
C MET A 34 1.43 -3.61 2.19
N CYS A 35 0.53 -4.52 1.82
CA CYS A 35 -0.81 -4.18 1.32
C CYS A 35 -1.59 -3.32 2.33
N ASP A 36 -1.64 -3.75 3.60
CA ASP A 36 -2.34 -3.05 4.68
C ASP A 36 -1.78 -1.65 4.92
N SER A 37 -0.45 -1.50 4.80
CA SER A 37 0.21 -0.21 4.90
C SER A 37 -0.14 0.73 3.74
N LEU A 38 -0.23 0.22 2.52
CA LEU A 38 -0.62 1.01 1.34
C LEU A 38 -2.11 1.40 1.41
N GLU A 39 -2.97 0.49 1.87
CA GLU A 39 -4.40 0.75 2.06
C GLU A 39 -4.64 1.82 3.13
N SER A 40 -3.93 1.73 4.26
CA SER A 40 -3.94 2.76 5.31
C SER A 40 -3.45 4.11 4.78
N TYR A 41 -2.44 4.13 3.91
CA TYR A 41 -1.94 5.37 3.31
C TYR A 41 -2.98 6.03 2.38
N ILE A 42 -3.61 5.26 1.51
CA ILE A 42 -4.63 5.77 0.56
C ILE A 42 -5.84 6.29 1.33
N LYS A 43 -6.32 5.55 2.33
CA LYS A 43 -7.48 5.92 3.15
C LYS A 43 -7.25 7.21 3.94
N ASN A 44 -6.05 7.37 4.50
CA ASN A 44 -5.71 8.51 5.34
C ASN A 44 -5.03 9.66 4.55
N TRP A 45 -5.01 9.60 3.22
CA TRP A 45 -4.35 10.57 2.35
C TRP A 45 -4.88 11.99 2.53
N SER A 46 -6.21 12.15 2.58
CA SER A 46 -6.87 13.44 2.81
C SER A 46 -6.46 14.05 4.14
N THR A 47 -6.37 13.23 5.19
CA THR A 47 -5.89 13.65 6.51
C THR A 47 -4.43 14.08 6.47
N PHE A 48 -3.56 13.35 5.76
CA PHE A 48 -2.15 13.76 5.60
C PHE A 48 -2.02 15.09 4.87
N MET A 49 -2.84 15.33 3.85
CA MET A 49 -2.85 16.57 3.10
C MET A 49 -3.24 17.75 4.01
N GLN A 50 -4.31 17.63 4.80
CA GLN A 50 -4.71 18.65 5.77
C GLN A 50 -3.62 18.94 6.81
N VAL A 51 -3.02 17.89 7.40
CA VAL A 51 -1.93 18.04 8.38
C VAL A 51 -0.72 18.77 7.78
N CYS A 52 -0.44 18.54 6.49
CA CYS A 52 0.65 19.21 5.76
C CYS A 52 0.34 20.67 5.42
N GLU A 53 -0.93 21.02 5.20
CA GLU A 53 -1.37 22.39 4.92
C GLU A 53 -1.41 23.27 6.16
N ASP A 54 -1.79 22.72 7.31
CA ASP A 54 -1.91 23.43 8.58
C ASP A 54 -0.56 23.69 9.27
N ASN A 55 0.46 22.89 8.94
CA ASN A 55 1.76 22.88 9.63
C ASN A 55 2.93 23.01 8.64
N ARG A 56 2.80 23.91 7.65
CA ARG A 56 3.78 24.04 6.56
C ARG A 56 5.19 24.33 7.06
N ASP A 57 5.31 25.07 8.16
CA ASP A 57 6.60 25.52 8.70
C ASP A 57 7.28 24.46 9.58
N ASP A 58 6.51 23.55 10.19
CA ASP A 58 7.03 22.51 11.10
C ASP A 58 7.32 21.16 10.39
N ILE A 59 6.87 20.99 9.15
CA ILE A 59 6.98 19.73 8.40
C ILE A 59 8.13 19.79 7.40
N ASP A 60 8.94 18.73 7.39
CA ASP A 60 9.99 18.52 6.39
C ASP A 60 9.44 18.67 4.96
N THR A 61 10.05 19.57 4.20
CA THR A 61 9.72 19.88 2.81
C THR A 61 9.73 18.64 1.91
N ASN A 62 10.57 17.63 2.21
CA ASN A 62 10.63 16.36 1.48
C ASN A 62 9.42 15.46 1.76
N ILE A 63 8.90 15.46 2.99
CA ILE A 63 7.69 14.72 3.33
C ILE A 63 6.47 15.40 2.74
N ARG A 64 6.41 16.73 2.80
CA ARG A 64 5.36 17.54 2.20
C ARG A 64 5.28 17.33 0.68
N SER A 65 6.42 17.36 -0.02
CA SER A 65 6.43 17.14 -1.48
C SER A 65 5.91 15.74 -1.85
N LYS A 66 6.22 14.72 -1.04
CA LYS A 66 5.71 13.35 -1.25
C LYS A 66 4.21 13.21 -0.98
N VAL A 67 3.67 13.94 0.01
CA VAL A 67 2.23 13.95 0.33
C VAL A 67 1.42 14.83 -0.64
N MET A 68 2.03 15.83 -1.27
CA MET A 68 1.33 16.64 -2.27
C MET A 68 1.39 16.02 -3.67
N ASN A 69 2.28 15.06 -3.90
CA ASN A 69 2.44 14.43 -5.20
C ASN A 69 1.34 13.38 -5.46
N MET A 70 0.33 13.77 -6.24
CA MET A 70 -0.74 12.86 -6.65
C MET A 70 -0.25 11.65 -7.47
N ALA A 71 0.88 11.75 -8.18
CA ALA A 71 1.43 10.61 -8.91
C ALA A 71 1.88 9.49 -7.96
N ILE A 72 2.40 9.84 -6.77
CA ILE A 72 2.77 8.85 -5.75
C ILE A 72 1.54 8.14 -5.21
N LYS A 73 0.44 8.88 -5.00
CA LYS A 73 -0.84 8.28 -4.58
C LYS A 73 -1.36 7.30 -5.64
N ARG A 74 -1.39 7.72 -6.91
CA ARG A 74 -1.86 6.88 -8.02
C ARG A 74 -0.99 5.63 -8.19
N ASN A 75 0.33 5.77 -8.12
CA ASN A 75 1.25 4.63 -8.17
C ASN A 75 1.03 3.67 -6.99
N ALA A 76 0.67 4.17 -5.80
CA ALA A 76 0.34 3.34 -4.65
C ALA A 76 -0.99 2.57 -4.85
N GLU A 77 -1.99 3.20 -5.47
CA GLU A 77 -3.25 2.56 -5.86
C GLU A 77 -3.00 1.45 -6.90
N ASP A 78 -2.23 1.75 -7.95
CA ASP A 78 -1.86 0.79 -9.00
C ASP A 78 -1.05 -0.39 -8.43
N MET A 79 -0.11 -0.11 -7.52
CA MET A 79 0.67 -1.15 -6.85
C MET A 79 -0.22 -2.04 -5.97
N LEU A 80 -1.20 -1.46 -5.27
CA LEU A 80 -2.12 -2.21 -4.41
C LEU A 80 -3.00 -3.17 -5.22
N LEU A 81 -3.43 -2.78 -6.44
CA LEU A 81 -4.18 -3.65 -7.34
C LEU A 81 -3.42 -4.94 -7.70
N ILE A 82 -2.10 -4.85 -7.88
CA ILE A 82 -1.24 -5.99 -8.21
C ILE A 82 -0.88 -6.78 -6.94
N LEU A 83 -0.56 -6.08 -5.85
CA LEU A 83 -0.05 -6.70 -4.63
C LEU A 83 -1.12 -7.48 -3.87
N LYS A 84 -2.37 -7.03 -3.90
CA LYS A 84 -3.49 -7.70 -3.21
C LYS A 84 -3.72 -9.15 -3.69
N PRO A 85 -3.90 -9.44 -5.00
CA PRO A 85 -4.05 -10.82 -5.47
C PRO A 85 -2.77 -11.66 -5.24
N LEU A 86 -1.58 -11.07 -5.33
CA LEU A 86 -0.32 -11.75 -5.01
C LEU A 86 -0.27 -12.19 -3.54
N SER A 87 -0.64 -11.29 -2.64
CA SER A 87 -0.63 -11.55 -1.20
C SER A 87 -1.58 -12.69 -0.80
N VAL A 88 -2.76 -12.74 -1.42
CA VAL A 88 -3.75 -13.83 -1.23
C VAL A 88 -3.25 -15.15 -1.82
N ALA A 89 -2.58 -15.12 -2.98
CA ALA A 89 -2.02 -16.33 -3.58
C ALA A 89 -0.91 -16.92 -2.70
N LEU A 90 -0.01 -16.07 -2.20
CA LEU A 90 1.06 -16.47 -1.29
C LEU A 90 0.49 -17.05 0.02
N ASP A 91 -0.52 -16.41 0.61
CA ASP A 91 -1.18 -16.91 1.82
C ASP A 91 -1.78 -18.31 1.62
N LYS A 92 -2.42 -18.55 0.46
CA LYS A 92 -2.95 -19.88 0.11
C LYS A 92 -1.86 -20.93 -0.07
N MET A 93 -0.70 -20.54 -0.62
CA MET A 93 0.43 -21.44 -0.84
C MET A 93 1.15 -21.80 0.46
N GLN A 94 1.24 -20.87 1.40
CA GLN A 94 1.93 -21.06 2.68
C GLN A 94 1.10 -21.84 3.70
N LYS A 95 -0.14 -22.23 3.38
CA LYS A 95 -0.95 -23.10 4.24
C LYS A 95 -0.37 -24.51 4.28
N ASP A 96 -0.32 -25.08 5.48
CA ASP A 96 0.29 -26.40 5.77
C ASP A 96 -0.28 -27.55 4.93
N ASN A 97 -1.50 -27.41 4.39
CA ASN A 97 -2.19 -28.42 3.59
C ASN A 97 -2.08 -28.19 2.06
N CYS A 98 -1.15 -27.34 1.60
CA CYS A 98 -1.02 -27.01 0.18
C CYS A 98 -0.14 -28.02 -0.57
N SER A 99 -0.75 -28.87 -1.40
CA SER A 99 -0.01 -29.76 -2.32
C SER A 99 0.63 -28.97 -3.48
N LEU A 100 1.66 -29.55 -4.10
CA LEU A 100 2.28 -28.96 -5.30
C LEU A 100 1.27 -28.75 -6.45
N SER A 101 0.29 -29.65 -6.61
CA SER A 101 -0.78 -29.48 -7.60
C SER A 101 -1.67 -28.26 -7.30
N ASN A 102 -1.97 -27.99 -6.03
CA ASN A 102 -2.70 -26.80 -5.61
C ASN A 102 -1.90 -25.52 -5.90
N VAL A 103 -0.60 -25.53 -5.63
CA VAL A 103 0.30 -24.41 -5.93
C VAL A 103 0.26 -24.06 -7.42
N VAL A 104 0.38 -25.05 -8.31
CA VAL A 104 0.33 -24.81 -9.77
C VAL A 104 -1.00 -24.18 -10.19
N ASN A 105 -2.12 -24.65 -9.62
CA ASN A 105 -3.44 -24.07 -9.92
C ASN A 105 -3.57 -22.64 -9.36
N ILE A 106 -3.04 -22.36 -8.17
CA ILE A 106 -3.03 -21.01 -7.58
C ILE A 106 -2.27 -20.03 -8.49
N TRP A 107 -1.10 -20.42 -9.02
CA TRP A 107 -0.33 -19.58 -9.94
C TRP A 107 -1.03 -19.35 -11.28
N LYS A 108 -1.70 -20.36 -11.83
CA LYS A 108 -2.51 -20.20 -13.07
C LYS A 108 -3.63 -19.18 -12.87
N ASN A 109 -4.39 -19.32 -11.79
CA ASN A 109 -5.50 -18.42 -11.46
C ASN A 109 -4.99 -16.98 -11.20
N LEU A 110 -3.85 -16.85 -10.53
CA LEU A 110 -3.20 -15.55 -10.31
C LEU A 110 -2.79 -14.90 -11.63
N LYS A 111 -2.20 -15.66 -12.56
CA LYS A 111 -1.82 -15.16 -13.88
C LYS A 111 -3.03 -14.65 -14.67
N GLU A 112 -4.16 -15.33 -14.59
CA GLU A 112 -5.42 -14.87 -15.21
C GLU A 112 -5.93 -13.59 -14.54
N THR A 113 -6.00 -13.57 -13.21
CA THR A 113 -6.41 -12.39 -12.42
C THR A 113 -5.57 -11.15 -12.76
N LEU A 114 -4.26 -11.30 -12.90
CA LEU A 114 -3.34 -10.21 -13.25
C LEU A 114 -3.48 -9.77 -14.72
N LYS A 115 -3.78 -10.69 -15.64
CA LYS A 115 -4.06 -10.33 -17.04
C LYS A 115 -5.32 -9.51 -17.18
N ASP A 116 -6.38 -9.87 -16.46
CA ASP A 116 -7.64 -9.13 -16.45
C ASP A 116 -7.48 -7.74 -15.83
N SER A 117 -6.65 -7.65 -14.78
CA SER A 117 -6.27 -6.38 -14.16
C SER A 117 -5.43 -5.50 -15.11
N ASN A 118 -4.49 -6.09 -15.86
CA ASN A 118 -3.64 -5.38 -16.84
C ASN A 118 -4.41 -4.88 -18.08
N ASN A 119 -5.52 -5.53 -18.45
CA ASN A 119 -6.38 -5.07 -19.53
C ASN A 119 -7.15 -3.78 -19.17
N ASN A 120 -7.32 -3.49 -17.86
CA ASN A 120 -7.92 -2.26 -17.36
C ASN A 120 -6.93 -1.24 -16.79
N CYS A 121 -5.71 -1.66 -16.42
CA CYS A 121 -4.66 -0.77 -15.93
C CYS A 121 -3.32 -1.19 -16.53
N CYS A 122 -2.81 -0.37 -17.45
CA CYS A 122 -1.44 -0.31 -17.96
C CYS A 122 -0.59 -1.60 -17.89
N LYS A 123 -0.33 -2.18 -19.08
CA LYS A 123 0.69 -3.21 -19.36
C LYS A 123 1.93 -3.02 -18.49
N ILE A 124 2.11 -3.86 -17.47
CA ILE A 124 3.43 -4.05 -16.88
C ILE A 124 3.80 -5.55 -16.79
N PHE A 125 4.93 -5.83 -17.44
CA PHE A 125 5.86 -6.96 -17.39
C PHE A 125 5.33 -8.39 -17.27
N PHE A 126 5.20 -9.05 -18.43
CA PHE A 126 5.74 -10.40 -18.64
C PHE A 126 6.18 -10.52 -20.12
N THR A 127 7.37 -10.00 -20.42
CA THR A 127 8.06 -10.29 -21.69
C THR A 127 9.28 -11.14 -21.41
N LYS A 128 9.20 -12.35 -22.00
CA LYS A 128 10.14 -13.48 -22.04
C LYS A 128 10.24 -14.33 -20.78
#